data_AF-A0A975HXX8-F1
#
_entry.id   AF-A0A975HXX8-F1
#
_cell.length_a   1.000
_cell.length_b   1.000
_cell.length_c   1.000
_cell.angle_alpha   90.00
_cell.angle_beta   90.00
_cell.angle_gamma   90.00
#
_symmetry.space_group_name_H-M   'P 1'
#
loop_
_entity.id
_entity.type
_entity.pdbx_description
1 polymer ?
#
loop_
_entity_poly.entity_id
_entity_poly.type
_entity_poly.pdbx_seq_one_letter_code
_entity_poly.pdbx_strand_id
1 'polypeptide(L)'
;MVCALLDDRDATESNPTSRLYTGFVSEHRCADPATLDATWAAVEADQRAGLHALLLADYEWGARLLKAGHEGLAPADHGALRVLMFERCERMSHAQAGLWLTQQPEAGGPAGAMHLQPSVDRAEFTAAIARIHEAIAAGETYQVNYTYRLHGRMFGSPLALYRLLRERQPVAYGAYIVLPEGGDTTHVLSCSPELFVRGEGGVVTARPMKGTASRITAPEGDSETARMLSLDIKNRAENLMIVDLLRNDLGRIAQIGSVKVPELFAVEPYSTVFQMTSTVQARLRPEIGFAELLRAVFPCGSITGAPKHHTMQLIAGLESTPRGLYCGAIGWLDAPRGGQRCGDFCLSVAIRTITLGAAQHGARPLRLGVGAGIVKDSRADDEFDECRLKARFLTGLAPGFELFETVLCTVDGALPWLTRHLDRLARSAAALGFGFDRDAARARLEATAAEPGDAPRRLRLALAHDGRLTLTQSALAPLQDGEVVLRIAGERLPDANPLAAHKTTLRARYDAGLREAERLGAFDSLFFSESGWLVEGGRSSVFVKLQGRWYTPPLADGALPGVMRAVLLDDAAFGARERRLSRGDLERAQAVMVCNALRGVLPARLLHTDEVT
;
A
#
# COMPACT_ATOMS: atom_id res chain seq x y z
N MET A 1 -2.23 8.94 18.48
CA MET A 1 -1.10 9.72 19.00
C MET A 1 -0.07 9.85 17.90
N VAL A 2 0.44 11.05 17.63
CA VAL A 2 1.46 11.31 16.60
C VAL A 2 2.78 10.68 17.05
N CYS A 3 3.40 9.87 16.19
CA CYS A 3 4.68 9.21 16.43
C CYS A 3 5.36 8.88 15.10
N ALA A 4 6.66 8.65 15.13
CA ALA A 4 7.42 8.23 13.95
C ALA A 4 8.49 7.20 14.31
N LEU A 5 8.60 6.15 13.51
CA LEU A 5 9.72 5.23 13.53
C LEU A 5 10.48 5.38 12.20
N LEU A 6 11.72 5.83 12.27
CA LEU A 6 12.69 5.67 11.18
C LEU A 6 13.43 4.35 11.40
N ASP A 7 13.25 3.41 10.49
CA ASP A 7 13.59 2.00 10.64
C ASP A 7 14.72 1.64 9.69
N ASP A 8 15.90 1.41 10.26
CA ASP A 8 17.09 1.00 9.54
C ASP A 8 17.27 -0.51 9.69
N ARG A 9 17.22 -1.24 8.56
CA ARG A 9 17.46 -2.69 8.53
C ARG A 9 18.85 -3.10 9.05
N ASP A 10 19.82 -2.21 8.93
CA ASP A 10 21.22 -2.49 9.27
C ASP A 10 21.56 -2.06 10.71
N ALA A 11 20.58 -1.51 11.45
CA ALA A 11 20.73 -1.12 12.85
C ALA A 11 20.98 -2.34 13.76
N THR A 12 22.09 -2.32 14.49
CA THR A 12 22.47 -3.35 15.47
C THR A 12 22.36 -2.83 16.91
N GLU A 13 22.51 -3.70 17.91
CA GLU A 13 22.56 -3.27 19.31
C GLU A 13 23.79 -2.39 19.62
N SER A 14 24.93 -2.67 18.96
CA SER A 14 26.15 -1.88 19.10
C SER A 14 26.12 -0.57 18.31
N ASN A 15 25.29 -0.49 17.27
CA ASN A 15 25.07 0.72 16.47
C ASN A 15 23.57 0.90 16.17
N PRO A 16 22.77 1.36 17.15
CA PRO A 16 21.32 1.46 17.00
C PRO A 16 20.94 2.68 16.16
N THR A 17 20.89 2.54 14.84
CA THR A 17 20.64 3.65 13.91
C THR A 17 19.17 3.94 13.64
N SER A 18 18.26 3.00 13.96
CA SER A 18 16.82 3.28 13.94
C SER A 18 16.45 4.32 15.00
N ARG A 19 15.43 5.13 14.74
CA ARG A 19 14.99 6.24 15.61
C ARG A 19 13.49 6.21 15.82
N LEU A 20 13.06 6.08 17.08
CA LEU A 20 11.66 6.16 17.49
C LEU A 20 11.38 7.53 18.15
N TYR A 21 10.49 8.29 17.53
CA TYR A 21 10.04 9.61 17.96
C TYR A 21 8.68 9.52 18.66
N THR A 22 8.60 10.04 19.88
CA THR A 22 7.37 10.08 20.69
C THR A 22 7.25 11.40 21.46
N GLY A 23 6.05 11.73 21.93
CA GLY A 23 5.76 13.02 22.56
C GLY A 23 5.79 14.17 21.55
N PHE A 24 4.92 14.12 20.54
CA PHE A 24 4.80 15.20 19.55
C PHE A 24 4.44 16.53 20.24
N VAL A 25 5.17 17.59 19.88
CA VAL A 25 5.01 18.94 20.45
C VAL A 25 4.42 19.91 19.43
N SER A 26 5.02 20.00 18.25
CA SER A 26 4.69 21.00 17.24
C SER A 26 5.07 20.55 15.82
N GLU A 27 4.43 21.15 14.82
CA GLU A 27 4.85 21.08 13.42
C GLU A 27 5.28 22.47 12.95
N HIS A 28 6.52 22.59 12.48
CA HIS A 28 6.98 23.74 11.70
C HIS A 28 6.73 23.47 10.23
N ARG A 29 5.78 24.21 9.64
CA ARG A 29 5.40 24.07 8.23
C ARG A 29 5.88 25.27 7.43
N CYS A 30 6.85 25.04 6.54
CA CYS A 30 7.28 26.00 5.53
C CYS A 30 6.52 25.72 4.23
N ALA A 31 5.37 26.39 4.06
CA ALA A 31 4.61 26.31 2.82
C ALA A 31 5.25 27.16 1.72
N ASP A 32 5.72 28.37 2.03
CA ASP A 32 6.43 29.22 1.06
C ASP A 32 7.95 29.10 1.24
N PRO A 33 8.70 28.61 0.23
CA PRO A 33 10.16 28.55 0.29
C PRO A 33 10.85 29.87 0.65
N ALA A 34 10.23 31.03 0.39
CA ALA A 34 10.77 32.33 0.78
C ALA A 34 10.86 32.51 2.31
N THR A 35 10.03 31.82 3.09
CA THR A 35 10.04 31.89 4.56
C THR A 35 10.95 30.84 5.20
N LEU A 36 11.74 30.11 4.41
CA LEU A 36 12.57 29.00 4.89
C LEU A 36 13.48 29.40 6.05
N ASP A 37 14.16 30.54 5.98
CA ASP A 37 15.08 30.96 7.06
C ASP A 37 14.34 31.24 8.38
N ALA A 38 13.14 31.84 8.30
CA ALA A 38 12.31 32.10 9.47
C ALA A 38 11.78 30.81 10.09
N THR A 39 11.30 29.88 9.26
CA THR A 39 10.90 28.54 9.74
C THR A 39 12.08 27.81 10.35
N TRP A 40 13.26 27.90 9.74
CA TRP A 40 14.44 27.21 10.21
C TRP A 40 14.94 27.75 11.56
N ALA A 41 14.91 29.07 11.75
CA ALA A 41 15.23 29.68 13.03
C ALA A 41 14.34 29.18 14.17
N ALA A 42 13.06 28.89 13.90
CA ALA A 42 12.13 28.31 14.86
C ALA A 42 12.46 26.84 15.16
N VAL A 43 12.77 26.03 14.14
CA VAL A 43 13.23 24.64 14.31
C VAL A 43 14.49 24.58 15.18
N GLU A 44 15.47 25.46 14.93
CA GLU A 44 16.68 25.54 15.74
C GLU A 44 16.40 25.98 17.19
N ALA A 45 15.40 26.84 17.41
CA ALA A 45 15.01 27.24 18.76
C ALA A 45 14.44 26.04 19.54
N ASP A 46 13.59 25.24 18.90
CA ASP A 46 13.04 24.01 19.48
C ASP A 46 14.12 22.95 19.72
N GLN A 47 15.08 22.79 18.81
CA GLN A 47 16.24 21.92 19.03
C GLN A 47 17.12 22.39 20.19
N ARG A 48 17.33 23.71 20.35
CA ARG A 48 18.01 24.28 21.52
C ARG A 48 17.25 24.04 22.82
N ALA A 49 15.92 23.94 22.75
CA ALA A 49 15.07 23.54 23.87
C ALA A 49 15.07 22.01 24.13
N GLY A 50 15.84 21.24 23.37
CA GLY A 50 16.01 19.80 23.53
C GLY A 50 15.04 18.94 22.71
N LEU A 51 14.24 19.53 21.83
CA LEU A 51 13.32 18.79 20.97
C LEU A 51 14.06 18.13 19.78
N HIS A 52 13.52 17.01 19.32
CA HIS A 52 14.06 16.22 18.23
C HIS A 52 13.27 16.43 16.94
N ALA A 53 13.99 16.69 15.83
CA ALA A 53 13.39 17.02 14.54
C ALA A 53 13.29 15.81 13.61
N LEU A 54 12.08 15.59 13.07
CA LEU A 54 11.80 14.72 11.94
C LEU A 54 11.38 15.58 10.74
N LEU A 55 11.97 15.35 9.58
CA LEU A 55 11.75 16.14 8.37
C LEU A 55 10.98 15.36 7.31
N LEU A 56 10.00 16.04 6.70
CA LEU A 56 9.25 15.60 5.53
C LEU A 56 9.24 16.76 4.52
N ALA A 57 9.72 16.54 3.30
CA ALA A 57 9.70 17.55 2.25
C ALA A 57 9.00 17.03 1.01
N ASP A 58 7.95 17.72 0.57
CA ASP A 58 7.25 17.39 -0.67
C ASP A 58 8.05 17.85 -1.90
N TYR A 59 7.93 17.14 -3.02
CA TYR A 59 8.63 17.46 -4.27
C TYR A 59 8.26 18.85 -4.81
N GLU A 60 6.97 19.20 -4.79
CA GLU A 60 6.47 20.48 -5.31
C GLU A 60 7.00 21.69 -4.52
N TRP A 61 7.27 21.50 -3.21
CA TRP A 61 7.96 22.52 -2.43
C TRP A 61 9.37 22.78 -2.98
N GLY A 62 10.06 21.74 -3.43
CA GLY A 62 11.36 21.84 -4.11
C GLY A 62 11.28 22.49 -5.49
N ALA A 63 10.22 22.20 -6.25
CA ALA A 63 9.94 22.90 -7.51
C ALA A 63 9.78 24.41 -7.30
N ARG A 64 9.09 24.82 -6.23
CA ARG A 64 8.96 26.22 -5.85
C ARG A 64 10.26 26.82 -5.31
N LEU A 65 11.03 26.05 -4.53
CA LEU A 65 12.34 26.46 -4.02
C LEU A 65 13.30 26.83 -5.16
N LEU A 66 13.29 26.05 -6.24
CA LEU A 66 14.11 26.27 -7.42
C LEU A 66 13.45 27.15 -8.49
N LYS A 67 12.16 27.51 -8.32
CA LYS A 67 11.34 28.21 -9.32
C LYS A 67 11.29 27.48 -10.67
N ALA A 68 11.11 26.16 -10.64
CA ALA A 68 11.18 25.28 -11.80
C ALA A 68 9.95 24.37 -11.88
N GLY A 69 9.03 24.64 -12.82
CA GLY A 69 7.87 23.77 -13.08
C GLY A 69 6.77 23.89 -12.02
N HIS A 70 6.60 25.06 -11.42
CA HIS A 70 5.66 25.32 -10.34
C HIS A 70 4.48 26.21 -10.75
N GLU A 71 4.58 26.86 -11.91
CA GLU A 71 3.67 27.90 -12.40
C GLU A 71 2.25 27.38 -12.66
N GLY A 72 2.12 26.09 -12.96
CA GLY A 72 0.83 25.42 -13.20
C GLY A 72 0.22 24.72 -11.97
N LEU A 73 0.89 24.74 -10.81
CA LEU A 73 0.39 24.05 -9.61
C LEU A 73 -0.75 24.83 -8.97
N ALA A 74 -1.86 24.15 -8.69
CA ALA A 74 -2.93 24.70 -7.88
C ALA A 74 -2.43 24.95 -6.44
N PRO A 75 -2.94 25.94 -5.70
CA PRO A 75 -2.48 26.25 -4.34
C PRO A 75 -2.47 25.05 -3.37
N ALA A 76 -3.42 24.12 -3.52
CA ALA A 76 -3.49 22.90 -2.71
C ALA A 76 -2.35 21.91 -3.00
N ASP A 77 -1.74 21.98 -4.19
CA ASP A 77 -0.71 21.08 -4.68
C ASP A 77 0.71 21.65 -4.50
N HIS A 78 0.84 22.82 -3.86
CA HIS A 78 2.12 23.50 -3.69
C HIS A 78 3.11 22.76 -2.76
N GLY A 79 2.64 21.74 -2.04
CA GLY A 79 3.41 20.98 -1.07
C GLY A 79 3.94 21.82 0.10
N ALA A 80 4.71 21.20 0.99
CA ALA A 80 5.44 21.91 2.03
C ALA A 80 6.71 21.16 2.46
N LEU A 81 7.65 21.91 3.04
CA LEU A 81 8.61 21.36 3.99
C LEU A 81 7.96 21.36 5.38
N ARG A 82 7.94 20.20 6.03
CA ARG A 82 7.42 19.99 7.39
C ARG A 82 8.51 19.46 8.28
N VAL A 83 8.65 20.06 9.46
CA VAL A 83 9.53 19.57 10.52
C VAL A 83 8.67 19.30 11.75
N LEU A 84 8.53 18.02 12.09
CA LEU A 84 7.80 17.56 13.26
C LEU A 84 8.77 17.51 14.46
N MET A 85 8.38 18.16 15.55
CA MET A 85 9.18 18.26 16.77
C MET A 85 8.64 17.33 17.84
N PHE A 86 9.54 16.57 18.46
CA PHE A 86 9.22 15.56 19.47
C PHE A 86 10.04 15.75 20.74
N GLU A 87 9.45 15.46 21.89
CA GLU A 87 10.14 15.46 23.19
C GLU A 87 11.21 14.36 23.29
N ARG A 88 10.99 13.20 22.64
CA ARG A 88 11.83 12.02 22.81
C ARG A 88 12.20 11.41 21.48
N CYS A 89 13.48 11.05 21.34
CA CYS A 89 14.01 10.22 20.26
C CYS A 89 14.83 9.07 20.85
N GLU A 90 14.27 7.85 20.82
CA GLU A 90 14.97 6.64 21.25
C GLU A 90 15.71 6.02 20.06
N ARG A 91 16.98 5.67 20.25
CA ARG A 91 17.77 4.94 19.25
C ARG A 91 17.60 3.44 19.46
N MET A 92 17.26 2.71 18.39
CA MET A 92 16.93 1.29 18.44
C MET A 92 17.76 0.46 17.45
N SER A 93 17.99 -0.80 17.78
CA SER A 93 18.37 -1.82 16.80
C SER A 93 17.17 -2.22 15.93
N HIS A 94 17.43 -2.89 14.81
CA HIS A 94 16.38 -3.43 13.95
C HIS A 94 15.45 -4.41 14.70
N ALA A 95 16.01 -5.18 15.64
CA ALA A 95 15.25 -6.12 16.45
C ALA A 95 14.35 -5.40 17.48
N GLN A 96 14.87 -4.37 18.15
CA GLN A 96 14.09 -3.55 19.07
C GLN A 96 12.95 -2.82 18.37
N ALA A 97 13.19 -2.26 17.17
CA ALA A 97 12.15 -1.66 16.35
C ALA A 97 11.07 -2.68 15.97
N GLY A 98 11.46 -3.90 15.61
CA GLY A 98 10.54 -5.01 15.35
C GLY A 98 9.66 -5.35 16.56
N LEU A 99 10.26 -5.45 17.75
CA LEU A 99 9.51 -5.68 19.00
C LEU A 99 8.55 -4.55 19.32
N TRP A 100 8.97 -3.29 19.15
CA TRP A 100 8.10 -2.15 19.35
C TRP A 100 6.87 -2.21 18.43
N LEU A 101 7.06 -2.53 17.15
CA LEU A 101 5.98 -2.66 16.17
C LEU A 101 4.99 -3.78 16.52
N THR A 102 5.44 -4.91 17.06
CA THR A 102 4.53 -6.03 17.42
C THR A 102 3.77 -5.78 18.72
N GLN A 103 4.30 -4.96 19.62
CA GLN A 103 3.68 -4.59 20.89
C GLN A 103 2.62 -3.48 20.75
N GLN A 104 2.63 -2.74 19.64
CA GLN A 104 1.63 -1.69 19.43
C GLN A 104 0.22 -2.27 19.24
N PRO A 105 -0.83 -1.53 19.67
CA PRO A 105 -2.20 -1.82 19.28
C PRO A 105 -2.33 -1.91 17.75
N GLU A 106 -3.26 -2.75 17.27
CA GLU A 106 -3.53 -2.93 15.84
C GLU A 106 -2.35 -3.51 15.02
N ALA A 107 -1.30 -4.06 15.66
CA ALA A 107 -0.18 -4.64 14.94
C ALA A 107 -0.54 -5.88 14.10
N GLY A 108 -1.65 -6.55 14.42
CA GLY A 108 -2.07 -7.81 13.78
C GLY A 108 -3.27 -7.68 12.84
N GLY A 109 -3.58 -8.78 12.17
CA GLY A 109 -4.71 -8.90 11.26
C GLY A 109 -4.37 -8.70 9.79
N PRO A 110 -5.32 -9.01 8.89
CA PRO A 110 -5.15 -8.82 7.46
C PRO A 110 -5.09 -7.33 7.11
N ALA A 111 -4.12 -6.95 6.28
CA ALA A 111 -3.96 -5.59 5.80
C ALA A 111 -3.46 -5.61 4.36
N GLY A 112 -3.86 -4.63 3.57
CA GLY A 112 -3.51 -4.59 2.15
C GLY A 112 -4.15 -3.43 1.41
N ALA A 113 -3.91 -3.40 0.10
CA ALA A 113 -4.49 -2.42 -0.81
C ALA A 113 -5.65 -3.03 -1.61
N MET A 114 -6.59 -2.18 -1.99
CA MET A 114 -7.73 -2.52 -2.83
C MET A 114 -8.08 -1.37 -3.78
N HIS A 115 -8.69 -1.70 -4.91
CA HIS A 115 -9.08 -0.77 -5.98
C HIS A 115 -7.91 0.11 -6.44
N LEU A 116 -6.71 -0.47 -6.56
CA LEU A 116 -5.55 0.24 -7.07
C LEU A 116 -5.71 0.54 -8.57
N GLN A 117 -5.64 1.82 -8.91
CA GLN A 117 -5.78 2.33 -10.27
C GLN A 117 -4.64 3.30 -10.57
N PRO A 118 -3.95 3.17 -11.72
CA PRO A 118 -2.99 4.15 -12.15
C PRO A 118 -3.68 5.43 -12.62
N SER A 119 -3.03 6.57 -12.40
CA SER A 119 -3.45 7.90 -12.88
C SER A 119 -3.16 8.14 -14.36
N VAL A 120 -2.48 7.19 -15.01
CA VAL A 120 -2.29 7.14 -16.46
C VAL A 120 -2.49 5.72 -16.95
N ASP A 121 -3.12 5.55 -18.10
CA ASP A 121 -3.14 4.26 -18.79
C ASP A 121 -1.86 4.00 -19.60
N ARG A 122 -1.79 2.84 -20.28
CA ARG A 122 -0.61 2.47 -21.09
C ARG A 122 -0.43 3.38 -22.31
N ALA A 123 -1.53 3.85 -22.92
CA ALA A 123 -1.46 4.71 -24.09
C ALA A 123 -0.97 6.11 -23.69
N GLU A 124 -1.48 6.67 -22.60
CA GLU A 124 -1.04 7.94 -22.03
C GLU A 124 0.43 7.88 -21.59
N PHE A 125 0.85 6.79 -20.94
CA PHE A 125 2.25 6.56 -20.60
C PHE A 125 3.13 6.57 -21.86
N THR A 126 2.74 5.82 -22.89
CA THR A 126 3.48 5.74 -24.16
C THR A 126 3.61 7.11 -24.84
N ALA A 127 2.54 7.90 -24.85
CA ALA A 127 2.56 9.26 -25.38
C ALA A 127 3.50 10.18 -24.58
N ALA A 128 3.54 10.05 -23.25
CA ALA A 128 4.47 10.80 -22.41
C ALA A 128 5.94 10.43 -22.72
N ILE A 129 6.24 9.14 -22.90
CA ILE A 129 7.59 8.70 -23.30
C ILE A 129 7.99 9.27 -24.66
N ALA A 130 7.07 9.30 -25.64
CA ALA A 130 7.34 9.91 -26.95
C ALA A 130 7.71 11.39 -26.83
N ARG A 131 6.95 12.16 -26.04
CA ARG A 131 7.26 13.58 -25.76
C ARG A 131 8.61 13.76 -25.07
N ILE A 132 8.98 12.85 -24.17
CA ILE A 132 10.31 12.89 -23.53
C ILE A 132 11.41 12.62 -24.56
N HIS A 133 11.22 11.67 -25.48
CA HIS A 133 12.19 11.40 -26.54
C HIS A 133 12.35 12.60 -27.48
N GLU A 134 11.28 13.32 -27.79
CA GLU A 134 11.34 14.57 -28.57
C GLU A 134 12.19 15.62 -27.85
N ALA A 135 11.96 15.84 -26.55
CA ALA A 135 12.76 16.77 -25.74
C ALA A 135 14.25 16.35 -25.67
N ILE A 136 14.54 15.06 -25.54
CA ILE A 136 15.91 14.54 -25.57
C ILE A 136 16.56 14.76 -26.95
N ALA A 137 15.83 14.50 -28.04
CA ALA A 137 16.31 14.71 -29.40
C ALA A 137 16.57 16.18 -29.72
N ALA A 138 15.78 17.09 -29.15
CA ALA A 138 15.97 18.54 -29.23
C ALA A 138 17.14 19.05 -28.37
N GLY A 139 17.74 18.20 -27.52
CA GLY A 139 18.82 18.58 -26.61
C GLY A 139 18.35 19.37 -25.39
N GLU A 140 17.05 19.35 -25.08
CA GLU A 140 16.49 20.02 -23.91
C GLU A 140 16.90 19.32 -22.61
N THR A 141 16.96 17.99 -22.63
CA THR A 141 17.28 17.16 -21.46
C THR A 141 18.03 15.89 -21.88
N TYR A 142 18.78 15.29 -20.96
CA TYR A 142 19.46 14.00 -21.17
C TYR A 142 18.67 12.83 -20.59
N GLN A 143 17.95 13.07 -19.50
CA GLN A 143 17.12 12.08 -18.83
C GLN A 143 15.96 12.77 -18.12
N VAL A 144 14.79 12.14 -18.10
CA VAL A 144 13.63 12.56 -17.30
C VAL A 144 13.18 11.43 -16.40
N ASN A 145 13.10 11.64 -15.09
CA ASN A 145 12.41 10.70 -14.21
C ASN A 145 10.90 10.94 -14.33
N TYR A 146 10.23 10.19 -15.19
CA TYR A 146 8.79 10.30 -15.41
C TYR A 146 8.04 9.42 -14.42
N THR A 147 7.00 9.98 -13.79
CA THR A 147 6.28 9.30 -12.73
C THR A 147 4.77 9.42 -12.86
N TYR A 148 4.07 8.44 -12.33
CA TYR A 148 2.61 8.41 -12.20
C TYR A 148 2.23 7.78 -10.86
N ARG A 149 0.95 7.96 -10.48
CA ARG A 149 0.44 7.61 -9.15
C ARG A 149 -0.51 6.45 -9.28
N LEU A 150 -0.43 5.51 -8.34
CA LEU A 150 -1.45 4.53 -8.06
C LEU A 150 -2.33 5.07 -6.93
N HIS A 151 -3.63 5.16 -7.19
CA HIS A 151 -4.65 5.56 -6.23
C HIS A 151 -5.48 4.34 -5.86
N GLY A 152 -5.86 4.22 -4.60
CA GLY A 152 -6.78 3.18 -4.17
C GLY A 152 -7.18 3.34 -2.72
N ARG A 153 -7.46 2.22 -2.08
CA ARG A 153 -7.84 2.18 -0.67
C ARG A 153 -7.01 1.14 0.07
N MET A 154 -6.78 1.38 1.35
CA MET A 154 -6.08 0.49 2.26
C MET A 154 -7.08 -0.06 3.27
N PHE A 155 -7.11 -1.38 3.44
CA PHE A 155 -7.88 -2.05 4.49
C PHE A 155 -6.95 -2.58 5.58
N GLY A 156 -7.49 -2.79 6.77
CA GLY A 156 -6.72 -3.15 7.96
C GLY A 156 -6.06 -1.92 8.61
N SER A 157 -5.08 -2.15 9.49
CA SER A 157 -4.36 -1.07 10.17
C SER A 157 -3.11 -0.64 9.39
N PRO A 158 -2.76 0.66 9.34
CA PRO A 158 -1.52 1.15 8.74
C PRO A 158 -0.28 0.43 9.27
N LEU A 159 -0.28 0.12 10.57
CA LEU A 159 0.81 -0.58 11.23
C LEU A 159 0.96 -2.03 10.75
N ALA A 160 -0.13 -2.79 10.64
CA ALA A 160 -0.08 -4.16 10.11
C ALA A 160 0.43 -4.17 8.66
N LEU A 161 -0.01 -3.21 7.83
CA LEU A 161 0.51 -3.06 6.47
C LEU A 161 2.01 -2.74 6.48
N TYR A 162 2.47 -1.81 7.32
CA TYR A 162 3.90 -1.49 7.42
C TYR A 162 4.74 -2.70 7.82
N ARG A 163 4.29 -3.51 8.79
CA ARG A 163 4.99 -4.74 9.19
C ARG A 163 5.15 -5.72 8.02
N LEU A 164 4.08 -5.95 7.28
CA LEU A 164 4.10 -6.81 6.09
C LEU A 164 5.05 -6.28 5.01
N LEU A 165 5.07 -4.96 4.79
CA LEU A 165 5.98 -4.31 3.84
C LEU A 165 7.45 -4.39 4.30
N ARG A 166 7.70 -4.15 5.58
CA ARG A 166 9.01 -4.22 6.23
C ARG A 166 9.64 -5.60 6.10
N GLU A 167 8.86 -6.66 6.33
CA GLU A 167 9.31 -8.05 6.16
C GLU A 167 9.61 -8.37 4.69
N ARG A 168 8.74 -7.92 3.78
CA ARG A 168 8.89 -8.17 2.33
C ARG A 168 10.06 -7.41 1.72
N GLN A 169 10.33 -6.19 2.20
CA GLN A 169 11.33 -5.31 1.61
C GLN A 169 12.13 -4.57 2.69
N PRO A 170 13.07 -5.27 3.36
CA PRO A 170 13.95 -4.63 4.33
C PRO A 170 14.84 -3.59 3.64
N VAL A 171 14.86 -2.36 4.16
CA VAL A 171 15.65 -1.23 3.63
C VAL A 171 16.32 -0.44 4.76
N ALA A 172 17.38 0.32 4.43
CA ALA A 172 18.10 1.16 5.39
C ALA A 172 17.35 2.45 5.77
N TYR A 173 16.34 2.84 4.98
CA TYR A 173 15.59 4.08 5.17
C TYR A 173 14.07 3.83 5.22
N GLY A 174 13.67 2.85 6.02
CA GLY A 174 12.26 2.59 6.31
C GLY A 174 11.65 3.69 7.17
N ALA A 175 10.34 3.92 7.04
CA ALA A 175 9.63 4.84 7.93
C ALA A 175 8.17 4.43 8.16
N TYR A 176 7.74 4.46 9.41
CA TYR A 176 6.33 4.44 9.83
C TYR A 176 6.02 5.74 10.56
N ILE A 177 5.20 6.61 9.98
CA ILE A 177 4.92 7.94 10.53
C ILE A 177 3.41 8.12 10.65
N VAL A 178 2.94 8.43 11.85
CA VAL A 178 1.59 8.94 12.12
C VAL A 178 1.70 10.45 12.16
N LEU A 179 0.98 11.15 11.28
CA LEU A 179 1.01 12.60 11.16
C LEU A 179 0.01 13.30 12.11
N PRO A 180 0.24 14.57 12.47
CA PRO A 180 -0.76 15.37 13.16
C PRO A 180 -2.04 15.55 12.32
N GLU A 181 -3.15 15.82 13.00
CA GLU A 181 -4.44 16.06 12.36
C GLU A 181 -4.45 17.37 11.54
N GLY A 182 -5.37 17.49 10.57
CA GLY A 182 -5.56 18.70 9.77
C GLY A 182 -5.00 18.67 8.35
N GLY A 183 -4.36 17.57 7.93
CA GLY A 183 -3.94 17.33 6.55
C GLY A 183 -4.63 16.15 5.88
N ASP A 184 -4.54 16.07 4.54
CA ASP A 184 -5.10 14.96 3.75
C ASP A 184 -4.39 13.63 4.00
N THR A 185 -3.14 13.67 4.46
CA THR A 185 -2.35 12.50 4.82
C THR A 185 -2.30 12.34 6.33
N THR A 186 -2.69 11.17 6.81
CA THR A 186 -2.64 10.79 8.22
C THR A 186 -1.47 9.86 8.53
N HIS A 187 -0.99 9.08 7.56
CA HIS A 187 0.14 8.17 7.75
C HIS A 187 1.06 8.15 6.53
N VAL A 188 2.35 7.92 6.78
CA VAL A 188 3.38 7.65 5.77
C VAL A 188 4.03 6.31 6.08
N LEU A 189 4.01 5.39 5.10
CA LEU A 189 4.68 4.10 5.15
C LEU A 189 5.76 4.06 4.07
N SER A 190 7.04 4.15 4.46
CA SER A 190 8.16 4.21 3.52
C SER A 190 9.01 2.95 3.60
N CYS A 191 9.36 2.40 2.44
CA CYS A 191 10.37 1.37 2.28
C CYS A 191 11.45 1.87 1.31
N SER A 192 11.99 3.07 1.57
CA SER A 192 12.96 3.70 0.68
C SER A 192 14.33 3.01 0.73
N PRO A 193 14.89 2.60 -0.42
CA PRO A 193 16.24 2.07 -0.49
C PRO A 193 17.30 3.16 -0.66
N GLU A 194 16.94 4.40 -1.01
CA GLU A 194 17.88 5.39 -1.55
C GLU A 194 18.20 6.52 -0.56
N LEU A 195 19.49 6.70 -0.30
CA LEU A 195 19.99 7.86 0.42
C LEU A 195 19.90 9.08 -0.49
N PHE A 196 19.19 10.12 -0.04
CA PHE A 196 19.27 11.42 -0.68
C PHE A 196 20.60 12.09 -0.32
N VAL A 197 20.78 12.41 0.97
CA VAL A 197 21.98 13.06 1.47
C VAL A 197 22.13 12.83 2.98
N ARG A 198 23.36 12.63 3.45
CA ARG A 198 23.70 12.46 4.86
C ARG A 198 24.82 13.43 5.24
N GLY A 199 24.71 14.07 6.39
CA GLY A 199 25.76 14.88 6.99
C GLY A 199 26.22 14.28 8.31
N GLU A 200 27.51 14.01 8.43
CA GLU A 200 28.13 13.52 9.67
C GLU A 200 29.45 14.27 9.91
N GLY A 201 29.57 14.98 11.04
CA GLY A 201 30.79 15.69 11.41
C GLY A 201 31.24 16.73 10.37
N GLY A 202 30.28 17.38 9.71
CA GLY A 202 30.51 18.34 8.63
C GLY A 202 30.92 17.74 7.27
N VAL A 203 30.92 16.42 7.12
CA VAL A 203 31.08 15.73 5.82
C VAL A 203 29.71 15.34 5.30
N VAL A 204 29.39 15.79 4.09
CA VAL A 204 28.16 15.46 3.41
C VAL A 204 28.42 14.38 2.37
N THR A 205 27.58 13.34 2.38
CA THR A 205 27.64 12.18 1.50
C THR A 205 26.32 12.01 0.76
N ALA A 206 26.39 11.79 -0.54
CA ALA A 206 25.28 11.34 -1.38
C ALA A 206 25.67 10.04 -2.08
N ARG A 207 24.72 9.11 -2.23
CA ARG A 207 24.97 7.77 -2.78
C ARG A 207 23.96 7.43 -3.88
N PRO A 208 24.09 8.00 -5.09
CA PRO A 208 23.19 7.67 -6.20
C PRO A 208 23.29 6.19 -6.57
N MET A 209 22.14 5.61 -6.88
CA MET A 209 22.02 4.20 -7.26
C MET A 209 21.41 4.09 -8.66
N LYS A 210 22.06 3.32 -9.54
CA LYS A 210 21.56 3.01 -10.90
C LYS A 210 21.95 1.59 -11.27
N GLY A 211 21.09 0.89 -12.00
CA GLY A 211 21.29 -0.50 -12.37
C GLY A 211 21.04 -1.48 -11.21
N THR A 212 20.15 -2.44 -11.46
CA THR A 212 19.78 -3.49 -10.52
C THR A 212 19.88 -4.84 -11.23
N ALA A 213 20.55 -5.80 -10.62
CA ALA A 213 20.60 -7.18 -11.12
C ALA A 213 20.10 -8.15 -10.07
N SER A 214 19.32 -9.16 -10.44
CA SER A 214 18.86 -10.19 -9.50
C SER A 214 20.04 -11.02 -9.01
N ARG A 215 20.10 -11.29 -7.71
CA ARG A 215 21.07 -12.24 -7.18
C ARG A 215 20.69 -13.67 -7.54
N ILE A 216 21.71 -14.50 -7.73
CA ILE A 216 21.56 -15.92 -8.05
C ILE A 216 22.08 -16.73 -6.87
N THR A 217 21.37 -17.78 -6.48
CA THR A 217 21.75 -18.60 -5.31
C THR A 217 23.09 -19.33 -5.50
N ALA A 218 23.52 -19.55 -6.74
CA ALA A 218 24.78 -20.20 -7.08
C ALA A 218 25.96 -19.19 -7.03
N PRO A 219 27.02 -19.42 -6.22
CA PRO A 219 28.11 -18.46 -6.02
C PRO A 219 28.84 -18.01 -7.30
N GLU A 220 29.11 -18.92 -8.24
CA GLU A 220 29.76 -18.55 -9.51
C GLU A 220 28.85 -17.68 -10.38
N GLY A 221 27.54 -17.97 -10.40
CA GLY A 221 26.54 -17.17 -11.12
C GLY A 221 26.28 -15.80 -10.48
N ASP A 222 26.35 -15.70 -9.15
CA ASP A 222 26.20 -14.44 -8.40
C ASP A 222 27.40 -13.51 -8.70
N SER A 223 28.62 -14.05 -8.74
CA SER A 223 29.84 -13.29 -9.10
C SER A 223 29.81 -12.78 -10.55
N GLU A 224 29.40 -13.62 -11.49
CA GLU A 224 29.28 -13.23 -12.89
C GLU A 224 28.18 -12.17 -13.09
N THR A 225 27.05 -12.27 -12.39
CA THR A 225 25.98 -11.27 -12.45
C THR A 225 26.44 -9.91 -11.93
N ALA A 226 27.18 -9.89 -10.81
CA ALA A 226 27.78 -8.66 -10.29
C ALA A 226 28.79 -8.05 -11.26
N ARG A 227 29.61 -8.90 -11.90
CA ARG A 227 30.59 -8.49 -12.93
C ARG A 227 29.90 -7.93 -14.18
N MET A 228 28.82 -8.55 -14.62
CA MET A 228 28.05 -8.07 -15.78
C MET A 228 27.40 -6.72 -15.49
N LEU A 229 26.82 -6.54 -14.30
CA LEU A 229 26.28 -5.24 -13.88
C LEU A 229 27.36 -4.16 -13.80
N SER A 230 28.54 -4.48 -13.26
CA SER A 230 29.65 -3.51 -13.14
C SER A 230 30.22 -3.07 -14.49
N LEU A 231 30.04 -3.87 -15.54
CA LEU A 231 30.50 -3.59 -16.91
C LEU A 231 29.41 -3.04 -17.83
N ASP A 232 28.17 -2.95 -17.36
CA ASP A 232 27.06 -2.46 -18.16
C ASP A 232 27.23 -0.98 -18.52
N ILE A 233 27.43 -0.72 -19.81
CA ILE A 233 27.75 0.61 -20.34
C ILE A 233 26.59 1.59 -20.13
N LYS A 234 25.33 1.13 -20.26
CA LYS A 234 24.13 1.96 -20.09
C LYS A 234 24.02 2.42 -18.63
N ASN A 235 24.07 1.48 -17.70
CA ASN A 235 23.95 1.75 -16.26
C ASN A 235 25.10 2.63 -15.76
N ARG A 236 26.32 2.45 -16.25
CA ARG A 236 27.46 3.32 -15.92
C ARG A 236 27.29 4.74 -16.46
N ALA A 237 26.83 4.89 -17.69
CA ALA A 237 26.59 6.20 -18.28
C ALA A 237 25.53 6.99 -17.51
N GLU A 238 24.41 6.35 -17.18
CA GLU A 238 23.37 6.95 -16.33
C GLU A 238 23.90 7.30 -14.94
N ASN A 239 24.62 6.39 -14.28
CA ASN A 239 25.17 6.64 -12.96
C ASN A 239 26.16 7.82 -12.97
N LEU A 240 27.06 7.86 -13.96
CA LEU A 240 28.06 8.92 -14.09
C LEU A 240 27.42 10.30 -14.25
N MET A 241 26.36 10.40 -15.05
CA MET A 241 25.62 11.64 -15.23
C MET A 241 24.98 12.11 -13.91
N ILE A 242 24.41 11.20 -13.12
CA ILE A 242 23.88 11.55 -11.79
C ILE A 242 24.99 11.93 -10.81
N VAL A 243 26.13 11.24 -10.84
CA VAL A 243 27.31 11.58 -10.02
C VAL A 243 27.76 13.00 -10.34
N ASP A 244 27.83 13.39 -11.61
CA ASP A 244 28.26 14.74 -11.99
C ASP A 244 27.26 15.81 -11.54
N LEU A 245 25.96 15.55 -11.66
CA LEU A 245 24.91 16.41 -11.13
C LEU A 245 25.08 16.61 -9.61
N LEU A 246 25.29 15.53 -8.85
CA LEU A 246 25.45 15.62 -7.40
C LEU A 246 26.77 16.31 -7.00
N ARG A 247 27.85 16.13 -7.77
CA ARG A 247 29.10 16.89 -7.58
C ARG A 247 28.88 18.39 -7.75
N ASN A 248 28.10 18.80 -8.76
CA ASN A 248 27.74 20.20 -8.98
C ASN A 248 26.92 20.75 -7.80
N ASP A 249 25.89 20.03 -7.37
CA ASP A 249 25.05 20.43 -6.24
C ASP A 249 25.86 20.59 -4.94
N LEU A 250 26.69 19.59 -4.59
CA LEU A 250 27.55 19.66 -3.41
C LEU A 250 28.63 20.74 -3.54
N GLY A 251 29.16 20.98 -4.74
CA GLY A 251 30.17 22.01 -5.00
C GLY A 251 29.74 23.42 -4.58
N ARG A 252 28.43 23.71 -4.59
CA ARG A 252 27.88 25.01 -4.17
C ARG A 252 28.04 25.27 -2.68
N ILE A 253 28.07 24.22 -1.85
CA ILE A 253 28.10 24.30 -0.38
C ILE A 253 29.39 23.73 0.24
N ALA A 254 30.23 23.10 -0.57
CA ALA A 254 31.48 22.49 -0.16
C ALA A 254 32.63 23.49 0.02
N GLN A 255 33.61 23.12 0.84
CA GLN A 255 34.93 23.72 0.84
C GLN A 255 35.62 23.42 -0.50
N ILE A 256 36.33 24.42 -1.05
CA ILE A 256 37.02 24.30 -2.33
C ILE A 256 37.99 23.09 -2.28
N GLY A 257 37.93 22.24 -3.31
CA GLY A 257 38.76 21.03 -3.43
C GLY A 257 38.33 19.84 -2.55
N SER A 258 37.27 19.96 -1.74
CA SER A 258 36.81 18.87 -0.87
C SER A 258 35.84 17.89 -1.54
N VAL A 259 35.24 18.25 -2.68
CA VAL A 259 34.31 17.37 -3.42
C VAL A 259 35.09 16.21 -4.04
N LYS A 260 34.80 14.99 -3.60
CA LYS A 260 35.46 13.75 -4.01
C LYS A 260 34.44 12.68 -4.38
N VAL A 261 34.86 11.75 -5.23
CA VAL A 261 34.12 10.53 -5.57
C VAL A 261 34.97 9.33 -5.15
N PRO A 262 35.00 8.96 -3.85
CA PRO A 262 35.86 7.90 -3.36
C PRO A 262 35.57 6.53 -3.98
N GLU A 263 34.30 6.27 -4.32
CA GLU A 263 33.86 5.02 -4.93
C GLU A 263 32.95 5.32 -6.12
N LEU A 264 33.25 4.74 -7.28
CA LEU A 264 32.50 4.93 -8.52
C LEU A 264 32.16 3.56 -9.11
N PHE A 265 30.88 3.33 -9.39
CA PHE A 265 30.35 2.07 -9.93
C PHE A 265 30.56 0.84 -9.02
N ALA A 266 30.53 1.04 -7.70
CA ALA A 266 30.61 -0.05 -6.74
C ALA A 266 29.33 -0.90 -6.80
N VAL A 267 29.47 -2.20 -7.05
CA VAL A 267 28.35 -3.15 -7.04
C VAL A 267 28.20 -3.74 -5.64
N GLU A 268 27.12 -3.40 -4.98
CA GLU A 268 26.84 -3.83 -3.61
C GLU A 268 25.80 -4.95 -3.57
N PRO A 269 26.02 -6.01 -2.77
CA PRO A 269 25.03 -7.04 -2.54
C PRO A 269 23.94 -6.53 -1.57
N TYR A 270 22.70 -6.49 -2.04
CA TYR A 270 21.51 -6.44 -1.19
C TYR A 270 20.93 -7.86 -1.02
N SER A 271 19.83 -8.00 -0.28
CA SER A 271 19.27 -9.32 0.07
C SER A 271 18.91 -10.18 -1.14
N THR A 272 18.31 -9.58 -2.17
CA THR A 272 17.84 -10.30 -3.37
C THR A 272 18.36 -9.73 -4.69
N VAL A 273 19.09 -8.61 -4.63
CA VAL A 273 19.58 -7.89 -5.81
C VAL A 273 20.99 -7.34 -5.56
N PHE A 274 21.75 -7.18 -6.63
CA PHE A 274 22.90 -6.30 -6.68
C PHE A 274 22.46 -4.91 -7.11
N GLN A 275 23.08 -3.88 -6.54
CA GLN A 275 22.86 -2.50 -6.93
C GLN A 275 24.20 -1.84 -7.24
N MET A 276 24.31 -1.15 -8.38
CA MET A 276 25.46 -0.29 -8.62
C MET A 276 25.23 1.07 -7.96
N THR A 277 26.20 1.47 -7.13
CA THR A 277 26.21 2.71 -6.37
C THR A 277 27.50 3.47 -6.63
N SER A 278 27.44 4.78 -6.47
CA SER A 278 28.62 5.63 -6.43
C SER A 278 28.52 6.54 -5.22
N THR A 279 29.65 6.91 -4.62
CA THR A 279 29.68 7.73 -3.42
C THR A 279 30.27 9.09 -3.77
N VAL A 280 29.51 10.16 -3.52
CA VAL A 280 29.99 11.55 -3.67
C VAL A 280 30.06 12.16 -2.28
N GLN A 281 31.21 12.73 -1.92
CA GLN A 281 31.46 13.32 -0.62
C GLN A 281 32.02 14.73 -0.73
N ALA A 282 31.66 15.59 0.21
CA ALA A 282 32.22 16.91 0.33
C ALA A 282 32.26 17.38 1.79
N ARG A 283 33.22 18.25 2.14
CA ARG A 283 33.24 18.91 3.45
C ARG A 283 32.46 20.21 3.36
N LEU A 284 31.47 20.41 4.22
CA LEU A 284 30.70 21.66 4.25
C LEU A 284 31.59 22.83 4.65
N ARG A 285 31.31 24.01 4.07
CA ARG A 285 31.91 25.24 4.59
C ARG A 285 31.34 25.56 5.98
N PRO A 286 32.13 26.09 6.92
CA PRO A 286 31.70 26.28 8.31
C PRO A 286 30.44 27.15 8.49
N GLU A 287 30.21 28.09 7.57
CA GLU A 287 29.09 29.01 7.58
C GLU A 287 27.76 28.42 7.08
N ILE A 288 27.79 27.23 6.45
CA ILE A 288 26.61 26.63 5.83
C ILE A 288 25.73 25.95 6.88
N GLY A 289 24.51 26.47 7.03
CA GLY A 289 23.43 25.84 7.77
C GLY A 289 22.62 24.87 6.90
N PHE A 290 21.63 24.22 7.52
CA PHE A 290 20.82 23.23 6.83
C PHE A 290 19.83 23.85 5.83
N ALA A 291 19.34 25.07 6.08
CA ALA A 291 18.50 25.80 5.14
C ALA A 291 19.25 26.10 3.82
N GLU A 292 20.50 26.56 3.90
CA GLU A 292 21.36 26.74 2.72
C GLU A 292 21.67 25.41 2.03
N LEU A 293 21.87 24.34 2.80
CA LEU A 293 22.05 22.99 2.26
C LEU A 293 20.85 22.57 1.41
N LEU A 294 19.62 22.68 1.93
CA LEU A 294 18.40 22.32 1.20
C LEU A 294 18.27 23.10 -0.11
N ARG A 295 18.54 24.42 -0.11
CA ARG A 295 18.53 25.25 -1.33
C ARG A 295 19.49 24.75 -2.40
N ALA A 296 20.62 24.17 -2.00
CA ALA A 296 21.61 23.68 -2.94
C ALA A 296 21.27 22.31 -3.52
N VAL A 297 20.75 21.39 -2.69
CA VAL A 297 20.64 19.96 -3.06
C VAL A 297 19.21 19.48 -3.37
N PHE A 298 18.16 20.17 -2.90
CA PHE A 298 16.78 19.71 -3.03
C PHE A 298 16.07 20.28 -4.28
N PRO A 299 15.20 19.51 -4.98
CA PRO A 299 14.98 18.07 -4.82
C PRO A 299 16.16 17.24 -5.36
N CYS A 300 16.18 15.97 -4.99
CA CYS A 300 17.27 15.06 -5.35
C CYS A 300 17.42 14.93 -6.88
N GLY A 301 18.66 14.97 -7.37
CA GLY A 301 18.96 14.87 -8.80
C GLY A 301 18.53 13.54 -9.43
N SER A 302 18.64 12.43 -8.71
CA SER A 302 18.36 11.09 -9.24
C SER A 302 16.88 10.86 -9.59
N ILE A 303 15.97 11.62 -8.98
CA ILE A 303 14.52 11.56 -9.18
C ILE A 303 13.93 12.72 -9.98
N THR A 304 14.79 13.58 -10.54
CA THR A 304 14.40 14.65 -11.46
C THR A 304 14.87 14.32 -12.86
N GLY A 305 16.15 14.58 -13.14
CA GLY A 305 16.77 14.48 -14.44
C GLY A 305 17.84 15.55 -14.62
N ALA A 306 18.44 15.57 -15.81
CA ALA A 306 19.57 16.45 -16.11
C ALA A 306 19.37 17.13 -17.45
N PRO A 307 19.50 18.47 -17.57
CA PRO A 307 19.76 19.44 -16.49
C PRO A 307 18.55 19.70 -15.57
N LYS A 308 18.77 19.63 -14.24
CA LYS A 308 17.71 19.62 -13.20
C LYS A 308 16.58 20.64 -13.42
N HIS A 309 16.91 21.92 -13.55
CA HIS A 309 15.91 22.99 -13.60
C HIS A 309 14.97 22.87 -14.81
N HIS A 310 15.53 22.62 -16.00
CA HIS A 310 14.71 22.51 -17.20
C HIS A 310 13.93 21.20 -17.22
N THR A 311 14.53 20.08 -16.79
CA THR A 311 13.81 18.82 -16.67
C THR A 311 12.61 18.91 -15.71
N MET A 312 12.70 19.68 -14.62
CA MET A 312 11.55 19.89 -13.73
C MET A 312 10.39 20.65 -14.39
N GLN A 313 10.68 21.59 -15.30
CA GLN A 313 9.66 22.26 -16.10
C GLN A 313 8.96 21.28 -17.07
N LEU A 314 9.73 20.38 -17.69
CA LEU A 314 9.18 19.32 -18.53
C LEU A 314 8.29 18.37 -17.72
N ILE A 315 8.75 17.93 -16.55
CA ILE A 315 7.99 17.06 -15.64
C ILE A 315 6.62 17.67 -15.32
N ALA A 316 6.56 18.97 -15.01
CA ALA A 316 5.32 19.66 -14.70
C ALA A 316 4.30 19.66 -15.85
N GLY A 317 4.77 19.62 -17.11
CA GLY A 317 3.92 19.52 -18.30
C GLY A 317 3.66 18.09 -18.81
N LEU A 318 4.31 17.08 -18.20
CA LEU A 318 4.19 15.67 -18.55
C LEU A 318 3.31 14.89 -17.57
N GLU A 319 3.39 15.19 -16.28
CA GLU A 319 2.69 14.43 -15.24
C GLU A 319 1.26 14.96 -15.00
N SER A 320 0.30 14.04 -14.87
CA SER A 320 -1.12 14.38 -14.70
C SER A 320 -1.52 14.79 -13.27
N THR A 321 -0.65 14.56 -12.29
CA THR A 321 -0.91 14.81 -10.87
C THR A 321 0.39 15.26 -10.18
N PRO A 322 0.33 16.00 -9.05
CA PRO A 322 1.51 16.29 -8.24
C PRO A 322 2.06 15.04 -7.54
N ARG A 323 3.36 15.04 -7.23
CA ARG A 323 4.07 13.94 -6.55
C ARG A 323 3.80 13.97 -5.04
N GLY A 324 3.63 15.15 -4.46
CA GLY A 324 3.53 15.34 -3.02
C GLY A 324 4.80 14.85 -2.33
N LEU A 325 4.65 14.04 -1.29
CA LEU A 325 5.81 13.46 -0.60
C LEU A 325 6.63 12.52 -1.50
N TYR A 326 6.03 11.88 -2.50
CA TYR A 326 6.77 10.97 -3.39
C TYR A 326 7.87 11.73 -4.16
N CYS A 327 9.06 11.13 -4.30
CA CYS A 327 10.28 11.80 -4.81
C CYS A 327 10.73 13.05 -4.03
N GLY A 328 10.09 13.35 -2.90
CA GLY A 328 10.55 14.30 -1.90
C GLY A 328 11.59 13.69 -0.97
N ALA A 329 11.60 14.10 0.30
CA ALA A 329 12.53 13.58 1.30
C ALA A 329 11.87 13.25 2.65
N ILE A 330 12.38 12.19 3.29
CA ILE A 330 12.06 11.80 4.67
C ILE A 330 13.37 11.64 5.44
N GLY A 331 13.49 12.20 6.62
CA GLY A 331 14.71 12.05 7.41
C GLY A 331 14.70 12.70 8.77
N TRP A 332 15.89 12.79 9.36
CA TRP A 332 16.11 13.39 10.68
C TRP A 332 17.26 14.40 10.63
N LEU A 333 17.24 15.30 11.62
CA LEU A 333 18.30 16.27 11.86
C LEU A 333 18.51 16.42 13.36
N ASP A 334 19.75 16.29 13.80
CA ASP A 334 20.17 16.56 15.16
C ASP A 334 20.58 18.04 15.31
N ALA A 335 20.53 18.56 16.54
CA ALA A 335 20.97 19.92 16.83
C ALA A 335 22.46 20.10 16.48
N PRO A 336 22.89 21.26 15.94
CA PRO A 336 24.29 21.52 15.67
C PRO A 336 25.19 21.37 16.91
N ARG A 337 26.39 20.81 16.73
CA ARG A 337 27.39 20.58 17.80
C ARG A 337 28.75 21.16 17.42
N GLY A 338 29.57 21.48 18.42
CA GLY A 338 30.99 21.77 18.22
C GLY A 338 31.30 22.94 17.28
N GLY A 339 30.48 24.01 17.33
CA GLY A 339 30.68 25.22 16.52
C GLY A 339 30.25 25.11 15.05
N GLN A 340 29.66 23.98 14.64
CA GLN A 340 29.10 23.81 13.30
C GLN A 340 27.74 24.54 13.18
N ARG A 341 27.43 25.03 11.98
CA ARG A 341 26.11 25.63 11.65
C ARG A 341 25.05 24.59 11.30
N CYS A 342 25.46 23.42 10.81
CA CYS A 342 24.59 22.30 10.49
C CYS A 342 24.87 21.15 11.46
N GLY A 343 23.83 20.55 12.04
CA GLY A 343 23.97 19.31 12.79
C GLY A 343 24.07 18.09 11.89
N ASP A 344 24.28 16.93 12.49
CA ASP A 344 24.24 15.66 11.77
C ASP A 344 22.81 15.40 11.28
N PHE A 345 22.68 14.79 10.11
CA PHE A 345 21.37 14.51 9.51
C PHE A 345 21.44 13.35 8.53
N CYS A 346 20.29 12.75 8.25
CA CYS A 346 20.15 11.80 7.16
C CYS A 346 18.80 11.98 6.50
N LEU A 347 18.79 12.24 5.20
CA LEU A 347 17.61 12.30 4.36
C LEU A 347 17.62 11.16 3.36
N SER A 348 16.48 10.48 3.23
CA SER A 348 16.22 9.50 2.19
C SER A 348 15.33 10.10 1.11
N VAL A 349 15.44 9.56 -0.12
CA VAL A 349 14.49 9.91 -1.18
C VAL A 349 13.17 9.19 -0.88
N ALA A 350 12.05 9.90 -0.90
CA ALA A 350 10.73 9.33 -0.61
C ALA A 350 10.19 8.51 -1.80
N ILE A 351 10.77 7.34 -2.03
CA ILE A 351 10.36 6.35 -3.03
C ILE A 351 9.98 5.03 -2.35
N ARG A 352 9.13 4.24 -3.01
CA ARG A 352 8.47 3.08 -2.38
C ARG A 352 7.79 3.51 -1.07
N THR A 353 7.12 4.66 -1.14
CA THR A 353 6.47 5.35 -0.03
C THR A 353 4.98 5.44 -0.32
N ILE A 354 4.17 5.04 0.66
CA ILE A 354 2.71 5.07 0.63
C ILE A 354 2.25 6.19 1.54
N THR A 355 1.34 7.02 1.06
CA THR A 355 0.62 7.99 1.89
C THR A 355 -0.83 7.53 2.07
N LEU A 356 -1.33 7.60 3.31
CA LEU A 356 -2.68 7.17 3.68
C LEU A 356 -3.50 8.34 4.21
N GLY A 357 -4.73 8.47 3.74
CA GLY A 357 -5.70 9.44 4.25
C GLY A 357 -6.46 8.96 5.49
N ALA A 358 -7.39 9.80 5.94
CA ALA A 358 -8.28 9.45 7.06
C ALA A 358 -9.15 8.23 6.71
N ALA A 359 -9.44 7.40 7.71
CA ALA A 359 -10.29 6.23 7.50
C ALA A 359 -11.72 6.66 7.18
N GLN A 360 -12.31 6.04 6.17
CA GLN A 360 -13.68 6.22 5.73
C GLN A 360 -14.28 4.83 5.46
N HIS A 361 -15.31 4.47 6.23
CA HIS A 361 -15.97 3.16 6.12
C HIS A 361 -14.99 1.97 6.23
N GLY A 362 -14.05 2.05 7.18
CA GLY A 362 -13.12 0.95 7.48
C GLY A 362 -11.95 0.79 6.49
N ALA A 363 -11.83 1.69 5.50
CA ALA A 363 -10.68 1.75 4.61
C ALA A 363 -10.14 3.18 4.51
N ARG A 364 -8.86 3.33 4.15
CA ARG A 364 -8.18 4.63 4.04
C ARG A 364 -7.82 4.91 2.59
N PRO A 365 -8.02 6.14 2.05
CA PRO A 365 -7.44 6.50 0.77
C PRO A 365 -5.94 6.21 0.76
N LEU A 366 -5.45 5.57 -0.30
CA LEU A 366 -4.06 5.20 -0.46
C LEU A 366 -3.50 5.87 -1.73
N ARG A 367 -2.30 6.43 -1.64
CA ARG A 367 -1.53 6.88 -2.81
C ARG A 367 -0.12 6.27 -2.77
N LEU A 368 0.36 5.84 -3.94
CA LEU A 368 1.71 5.33 -4.14
C LEU A 368 2.25 5.89 -5.46
N GLY A 369 3.41 6.54 -5.45
CA GLY A 369 4.09 6.96 -6.66
C GLY A 369 4.98 5.87 -7.24
N VAL A 370 5.02 5.78 -8.57
CA VAL A 370 5.90 4.89 -9.34
C VAL A 370 6.43 5.63 -10.56
N GLY A 371 7.60 5.21 -11.05
CA GLY A 371 8.20 5.87 -12.20
C GLY A 371 9.50 5.25 -12.66
N ALA A 372 10.03 5.81 -13.74
CA ALA A 372 11.21 5.35 -14.43
C ALA A 372 12.07 6.52 -14.93
N GLY A 373 13.38 6.29 -15.00
CA GLY A 373 14.33 7.23 -15.58
C GLY A 373 14.39 7.00 -17.09
N ILE A 374 13.81 7.91 -17.85
CA ILE A 374 13.69 7.81 -19.30
C ILE A 374 14.91 8.46 -19.94
N VAL A 375 15.60 7.68 -20.78
CA VAL A 375 16.74 8.10 -21.61
C VAL A 375 16.41 7.89 -23.08
N LYS A 376 17.31 8.29 -23.99
CA LYS A 376 17.10 8.18 -25.44
C LYS A 376 16.73 6.76 -25.92
N ASP A 377 17.31 5.74 -25.30
CA ASP A 377 17.13 4.33 -25.69
C ASP A 377 16.03 3.62 -24.90
N SER A 378 15.25 4.36 -24.09
CA SER A 378 14.13 3.80 -23.33
C SER A 378 13.01 3.34 -24.27
N ARG A 379 12.32 2.26 -23.90
CA ARG A 379 11.20 1.69 -24.64
C ARG A 379 9.95 1.73 -23.76
N ALA A 380 8.90 2.38 -24.23
CA ALA A 380 7.72 2.67 -23.39
C ALA A 380 7.13 1.42 -22.71
N ASP A 381 7.04 0.29 -23.42
CA ASP A 381 6.51 -0.96 -22.85
C ASP A 381 7.39 -1.51 -21.73
N ASP A 382 8.71 -1.51 -21.92
CA ASP A 382 9.69 -2.02 -20.96
C ASP A 382 9.68 -1.14 -19.69
N GLU A 383 9.64 0.19 -19.86
CA GLU A 383 9.59 1.16 -18.76
C GLU A 383 8.27 1.09 -17.96
N PHE A 384 7.15 0.82 -18.64
CA PHE A 384 5.86 0.63 -17.98
C PHE A 384 5.85 -0.66 -17.14
N ASP A 385 6.41 -1.74 -17.68
CA ASP A 385 6.54 -3.00 -16.94
C ASP A 385 7.55 -2.89 -15.79
N GLU A 386 8.61 -2.10 -15.93
CA GLU A 386 9.51 -1.74 -14.82
C GLU A 386 8.77 -0.97 -13.72
N CYS A 387 7.92 0.00 -14.06
CA CYS A 387 7.10 0.71 -13.08
C CYS A 387 6.16 -0.23 -12.32
N ARG A 388 5.54 -1.20 -13.02
CA ARG A 388 4.72 -2.24 -12.39
C ARG A 388 5.55 -3.14 -11.47
N LEU A 389 6.77 -3.52 -11.89
CA LEU A 389 7.70 -4.29 -11.06
C LEU A 389 8.07 -3.53 -9.78
N LYS A 390 8.37 -2.23 -9.88
CA LYS A 390 8.64 -1.35 -8.73
C LYS A 390 7.44 -1.26 -7.78
N ALA A 391 6.21 -1.35 -8.28
CA ALA A 391 4.99 -1.38 -7.47
C ALA A 391 4.76 -2.71 -6.72
N ARG A 392 5.42 -3.81 -7.12
CA ARG A 392 5.17 -5.17 -6.59
C ARG A 392 5.51 -5.35 -5.11
N PHE A 393 6.22 -4.43 -4.48
CA PHE A 393 6.38 -4.43 -3.04
C PHE A 393 5.03 -4.28 -2.32
N LEU A 394 4.10 -3.51 -2.89
CA LEU A 394 2.72 -3.39 -2.42
C LEU A 394 1.77 -4.32 -3.19
N THR A 395 1.78 -4.28 -4.53
CA THR A 395 0.74 -4.98 -5.33
C THR A 395 0.89 -6.50 -5.31
N GLY A 396 2.08 -7.01 -4.99
CA GLY A 396 2.30 -8.45 -4.83
C GLY A 396 2.23 -8.91 -3.37
N LEU A 397 1.86 -8.03 -2.44
CA LEU A 397 1.81 -8.35 -1.01
C LEU A 397 0.55 -9.16 -0.71
N ALA A 398 0.72 -10.40 -0.26
CA ALA A 398 -0.40 -11.24 0.12
C ALA A 398 -1.08 -10.68 1.38
N PRO A 399 -2.41 -10.49 1.38
CA PRO A 399 -3.11 -9.82 2.47
C PRO A 399 -3.43 -10.74 3.66
N GLY A 400 -2.89 -11.97 3.68
CA GLY A 400 -3.10 -12.95 4.75
C GLY A 400 -4.41 -13.75 4.66
N PHE A 401 -5.08 -13.75 3.51
CA PHE A 401 -6.29 -14.55 3.25
C PHE A 401 -6.42 -14.97 1.79
N GLU A 402 -7.35 -15.89 1.52
CA GLU A 402 -7.72 -16.33 0.17
C GLU A 402 -9.15 -15.89 -0.16
N LEU A 403 -9.44 -15.74 -1.45
CA LEU A 403 -10.81 -15.66 -1.94
C LEU A 403 -11.35 -17.06 -2.16
N PHE A 404 -12.66 -17.26 -2.05
CA PHE A 404 -13.22 -18.56 -2.39
C PHE A 404 -14.64 -18.51 -2.92
N GLU A 405 -14.96 -19.54 -3.70
CA GLU A 405 -16.31 -19.88 -4.10
C GLU A 405 -16.73 -21.25 -3.55
N THR A 406 -18.03 -21.45 -3.48
CA THR A 406 -18.60 -22.75 -3.11
C THR A 406 -19.77 -23.00 -4.03
N VAL A 407 -19.60 -23.99 -4.90
CA VAL A 407 -20.45 -24.30 -6.04
C VAL A 407 -21.11 -25.65 -5.81
N LEU A 408 -22.38 -25.75 -6.18
CA LEU A 408 -23.10 -27.01 -6.20
C LEU A 408 -22.68 -27.79 -7.46
N CYS A 409 -22.29 -29.04 -7.28
CA CYS A 409 -22.27 -30.02 -8.36
C CYS A 409 -23.45 -30.96 -8.16
N THR A 410 -24.36 -30.99 -9.12
CA THR A 410 -25.51 -31.90 -9.10
C THR A 410 -25.05 -33.33 -9.44
N VAL A 411 -25.98 -34.29 -9.29
CA VAL A 411 -25.73 -35.73 -9.56
C VAL A 411 -25.35 -35.96 -11.02
N ASP A 412 -25.96 -35.21 -11.94
CA ASP A 412 -25.69 -35.22 -13.39
C ASP A 412 -24.46 -34.37 -13.79
N GLY A 413 -23.69 -33.88 -12.82
CA GLY A 413 -22.46 -33.10 -13.08
C GLY A 413 -22.69 -31.65 -13.48
N ALA A 414 -23.92 -31.14 -13.42
CA ALA A 414 -24.20 -29.74 -13.70
C ALA A 414 -23.67 -28.83 -12.57
N LEU A 415 -23.26 -27.61 -12.96
CA LEU A 415 -22.76 -26.57 -12.07
C LEU A 415 -23.66 -25.33 -12.12
N PRO A 416 -24.80 -25.33 -11.40
CA PRO A 416 -25.70 -24.19 -11.38
C PRO A 416 -24.98 -22.89 -11.02
N TRP A 417 -25.31 -21.83 -11.74
CA TRP A 417 -24.79 -20.47 -11.51
C TRP A 417 -23.27 -20.31 -11.66
N LEU A 418 -22.57 -21.24 -12.31
CA LEU A 418 -21.11 -21.20 -12.47
C LEU A 418 -20.60 -19.84 -12.97
N THR A 419 -21.23 -19.26 -14.00
CA THR A 419 -20.86 -17.94 -14.51
C THR A 419 -20.94 -16.86 -13.43
N ARG A 420 -22.01 -16.83 -12.61
CA ARG A 420 -22.17 -15.86 -11.52
C ARG A 420 -21.15 -16.06 -10.41
N HIS A 421 -20.76 -17.30 -10.10
CA HIS A 421 -19.69 -17.60 -9.17
C HIS A 421 -18.35 -17.04 -9.66
N LEU A 422 -18.00 -17.32 -10.92
CA LEU A 422 -16.76 -16.83 -11.54
C LEU A 422 -16.76 -15.30 -11.68
N ASP A 423 -17.89 -14.66 -11.99
CA ASP A 423 -18.00 -13.20 -12.06
C ASP A 423 -17.76 -12.56 -10.69
N ARG A 424 -18.30 -13.14 -9.61
CA ARG A 424 -18.08 -12.63 -8.25
C ARG A 424 -16.63 -12.79 -7.81
N LEU A 425 -16.03 -13.93 -8.12
CA LEU A 425 -14.62 -14.19 -7.85
C LEU A 425 -13.74 -13.19 -8.63
N ALA A 426 -14.02 -12.97 -9.92
CA ALA A 426 -13.32 -12.01 -10.77
C ALA A 426 -13.40 -10.58 -10.23
N ARG A 427 -14.59 -10.12 -9.83
CA ARG A 427 -14.76 -8.78 -9.23
C ARG A 427 -13.95 -8.63 -7.94
N SER A 428 -13.95 -9.66 -7.09
CA SER A 428 -13.18 -9.63 -5.84
C SER A 428 -11.67 -9.68 -6.10
N ALA A 429 -11.24 -10.48 -7.07
CA ALA A 429 -9.84 -10.58 -7.45
C ALA A 429 -9.32 -9.25 -8.02
N ALA A 430 -10.06 -8.62 -8.93
CA ALA A 430 -9.72 -7.31 -9.46
C ALA A 430 -9.71 -6.23 -8.39
N ALA A 431 -10.68 -6.23 -7.47
CA ALA A 431 -10.75 -5.27 -6.37
C ALA A 431 -9.57 -5.42 -5.40
N LEU A 432 -9.13 -6.63 -5.09
CA LEU A 432 -8.13 -6.91 -4.05
C LEU A 432 -6.73 -7.22 -4.60
N GLY A 433 -6.53 -7.15 -5.93
CA GLY A 433 -5.24 -7.39 -6.57
C GLY A 433 -4.83 -8.86 -6.68
N PHE A 434 -5.76 -9.81 -6.59
CA PHE A 434 -5.45 -11.23 -6.76
C PHE A 434 -5.26 -11.54 -8.25
N GLY A 435 -4.23 -12.32 -8.58
CA GLY A 435 -4.13 -12.92 -9.91
C GLY A 435 -5.32 -13.87 -10.12
N PHE A 436 -6.03 -13.77 -11.24
CA PHE A 436 -7.16 -14.66 -11.50
C PHE A 436 -7.26 -15.02 -12.98
N ASP A 437 -6.98 -16.29 -13.27
CA ASP A 437 -7.28 -16.90 -14.56
C ASP A 437 -8.68 -17.53 -14.51
N ARG A 438 -9.63 -16.85 -15.15
CA ARG A 438 -11.03 -17.25 -15.17
C ARG A 438 -11.24 -18.55 -15.93
N ASP A 439 -10.52 -18.76 -17.02
CA ASP A 439 -10.71 -19.92 -17.88
C ASP A 439 -10.10 -21.17 -17.26
N ALA A 440 -8.92 -21.03 -16.62
CA ALA A 440 -8.35 -22.10 -15.81
C ALA A 440 -9.26 -22.51 -14.63
N ALA A 441 -9.88 -21.53 -13.95
CA ALA A 441 -10.83 -21.79 -12.88
C ALA A 441 -12.08 -22.54 -13.35
N ARG A 442 -12.64 -22.13 -14.50
CA ARG A 442 -13.76 -22.82 -15.15
C ARG A 442 -13.40 -24.26 -15.50
N ALA A 443 -12.32 -24.45 -16.26
CA ALA A 443 -11.89 -25.76 -16.73
C ALA A 443 -11.66 -26.73 -15.56
N ARG A 444 -11.06 -26.26 -14.46
CA ARG A 444 -10.85 -27.07 -13.26
C ARG A 444 -12.16 -27.50 -12.58
N LEU A 445 -13.15 -26.61 -12.48
CA LEU A 445 -14.46 -26.95 -11.91
C LEU A 445 -15.22 -27.95 -12.79
N GLU A 446 -15.24 -27.71 -14.11
CA GLU A 446 -15.94 -28.58 -15.07
C GLU A 446 -15.30 -29.98 -15.13
N ALA A 447 -13.96 -30.06 -15.11
CA ALA A 447 -13.25 -31.35 -15.07
C ALA A 447 -13.59 -32.18 -13.81
N THR A 448 -13.67 -31.55 -12.63
CA THR A 448 -14.06 -32.25 -11.39
C THR A 448 -15.55 -32.62 -11.37
N ALA A 449 -16.41 -31.82 -12.01
CA ALA A 449 -17.83 -32.08 -12.11
C ALA A 449 -18.16 -33.23 -13.08
N ALA A 450 -17.30 -33.46 -14.09
CA ALA A 450 -17.47 -34.52 -15.08
C ALA A 450 -17.41 -35.94 -14.49
N GLU A 451 -16.81 -36.12 -13.31
CA GLU A 451 -16.88 -37.38 -12.57
C GLU A 451 -18.30 -37.55 -12.00
N PRO A 452 -19.10 -38.53 -12.47
CA PRO A 452 -20.44 -38.75 -11.94
C PRO A 452 -20.37 -39.22 -10.49
N GLY A 453 -21.34 -38.81 -9.67
CA GLY A 453 -21.40 -39.18 -8.26
C GLY A 453 -22.82 -39.56 -7.83
N ASP A 454 -22.94 -40.37 -6.79
CA ASP A 454 -24.23 -40.89 -6.32
C ASP A 454 -25.08 -39.85 -5.55
N ALA A 455 -24.50 -38.69 -5.24
CA ALA A 455 -25.15 -37.62 -4.50
C ALA A 455 -24.62 -36.24 -4.95
N PRO A 456 -25.37 -35.16 -4.75
CA PRO A 456 -24.87 -33.81 -4.97
C PRO A 456 -23.61 -33.54 -4.14
N ARG A 457 -22.64 -32.84 -4.75
CA ARG A 457 -21.36 -32.51 -4.15
C ARG A 457 -21.23 -31.01 -3.94
N ARG A 458 -20.53 -30.64 -2.87
CA ARG A 458 -20.04 -29.29 -2.63
C ARG A 458 -18.63 -29.17 -3.20
N LEU A 459 -18.45 -28.31 -4.20
CA LEU A 459 -17.14 -27.95 -4.72
C LEU A 459 -16.69 -26.62 -4.11
N ARG A 460 -15.51 -26.57 -3.49
CA ARG A 460 -14.93 -25.35 -2.92
C ARG A 460 -13.66 -24.99 -3.68
N LEU A 461 -13.73 -23.90 -4.43
CA LEU A 461 -12.59 -23.34 -5.14
C LEU A 461 -12.02 -22.17 -4.33
N ALA A 462 -10.80 -22.30 -3.83
CA ALA A 462 -10.04 -21.24 -3.18
C ALA A 462 -9.02 -20.65 -4.17
N LEU A 463 -8.82 -19.33 -4.08
CA LEU A 463 -7.91 -18.54 -4.88
C LEU A 463 -6.94 -17.81 -3.95
N ALA A 464 -5.67 -18.20 -4.02
CA ALA A 464 -4.58 -17.48 -3.37
C ALA A 464 -4.23 -16.20 -4.13
N HIS A 465 -3.57 -15.26 -3.44
CA HIS A 465 -3.23 -13.95 -4.00
C HIS A 465 -2.35 -14.01 -5.27
N ASP A 466 -1.46 -15.00 -5.33
CA ASP A 466 -0.57 -15.25 -6.48
C ASP A 466 -1.29 -15.88 -7.69
N GLY A 467 -2.58 -16.17 -7.57
CA GLY A 467 -3.39 -16.82 -8.61
C GLY A 467 -3.48 -18.33 -8.52
N ARG A 468 -2.85 -18.95 -7.52
CA ARG A 468 -2.96 -20.40 -7.31
C ARG A 468 -4.41 -20.77 -6.94
N LEU A 469 -4.96 -21.74 -7.68
CA LEU A 469 -6.29 -22.30 -7.47
C LEU A 469 -6.22 -23.64 -6.72
N THR A 470 -6.93 -23.75 -5.60
CA THR A 470 -7.09 -24.99 -4.84
C THR A 470 -8.55 -25.41 -4.86
N LEU A 471 -8.84 -26.63 -5.32
CA LEU A 471 -10.19 -27.18 -5.38
C LEU A 471 -10.32 -28.34 -4.39
N THR A 472 -11.34 -28.28 -3.54
CA THR A 472 -11.74 -29.41 -2.68
C THR A 472 -13.19 -29.79 -2.93
N GLN A 473 -13.51 -31.06 -2.73
CA GLN A 473 -14.87 -31.58 -2.90
C GLN A 473 -15.31 -32.39 -1.67
N SER A 474 -16.61 -32.33 -1.36
CA SER A 474 -17.24 -33.12 -0.29
C SER A 474 -18.68 -33.46 -0.68
N ALA A 475 -19.23 -34.56 -0.15
CA ALA A 475 -20.66 -34.83 -0.28
C ALA A 475 -21.49 -33.69 0.35
N LEU A 476 -22.64 -33.36 -0.24
CA LEU A 476 -23.59 -32.42 0.33
C LEU A 476 -24.62 -33.20 1.16
N ALA A 477 -24.55 -33.08 2.49
CA ALA A 477 -25.48 -33.77 3.38
C ALA A 477 -26.95 -33.36 3.09
N PRO A 478 -27.91 -34.31 3.10
CA PRO A 478 -29.33 -33.99 2.95
C PRO A 478 -29.80 -33.11 4.12
N LEU A 479 -30.81 -32.29 3.87
CA LEU A 479 -31.56 -31.62 4.93
C LEU A 479 -32.85 -32.40 5.19
N GLN A 480 -33.37 -32.29 6.41
CA GLN A 480 -34.73 -32.71 6.71
C GLN A 480 -35.71 -31.78 5.99
N ASP A 481 -36.84 -32.34 5.56
CA ASP A 481 -37.92 -31.56 4.95
C ASP A 481 -38.52 -30.58 5.99
N GLY A 482 -38.85 -29.38 5.54
CA GLY A 482 -39.47 -28.34 6.37
C GLY A 482 -38.61 -27.09 6.54
N GLU A 483 -38.91 -26.32 7.59
CA GLU A 483 -38.22 -25.07 7.89
C GLU A 483 -36.88 -25.32 8.57
N VAL A 484 -35.85 -24.58 8.15
CA VAL A 484 -34.58 -24.58 8.85
C VAL A 484 -34.63 -23.67 10.07
N VAL A 485 -34.00 -24.11 11.16
CA VAL A 485 -33.93 -23.32 12.39
C VAL A 485 -32.77 -22.35 12.34
N LEU A 486 -33.01 -21.09 12.66
CA LEU A 486 -31.99 -20.05 12.74
C LEU A 486 -31.86 -19.55 14.17
N ARG A 487 -30.64 -19.23 14.58
CA ARG A 487 -30.41 -18.50 15.83
C ARG A 487 -29.85 -17.12 15.54
N ILE A 488 -29.90 -16.24 16.55
CA ILE A 488 -29.20 -14.96 16.50
C ILE A 488 -27.82 -15.15 17.13
N ALA A 489 -26.78 -14.75 16.40
CA ALA A 489 -25.41 -14.75 16.90
C ALA A 489 -25.28 -13.79 18.09
N GLY A 490 -24.55 -14.22 19.14
CA GLY A 490 -24.22 -13.35 20.27
C GLY A 490 -23.14 -12.32 19.92
N GLU A 491 -22.28 -12.64 18.96
CA GLU A 491 -21.23 -11.76 18.46
C GLU A 491 -21.76 -10.84 17.35
N ARG A 492 -21.33 -9.58 17.35
CA ARG A 492 -21.67 -8.59 16.32
C ARG A 492 -20.56 -8.43 15.29
N LEU A 493 -20.95 -8.08 14.07
CA LEU A 493 -20.03 -7.75 12.98
C LEU A 493 -19.67 -6.25 13.01
N PRO A 494 -18.46 -5.86 12.60
CA PRO A 494 -18.09 -4.45 12.56
C PRO A 494 -18.95 -3.71 11.54
N ASP A 495 -19.41 -2.50 11.88
CA ASP A 495 -20.20 -1.68 10.94
C ASP A 495 -19.39 -1.30 9.69
N ALA A 496 -18.08 -1.15 9.85
CA ALA A 496 -17.17 -0.69 8.82
C ALA A 496 -16.16 -1.80 8.46
N ASN A 497 -16.53 -2.67 7.52
CA ASN A 497 -15.66 -3.73 7.02
C ASN A 497 -15.53 -3.65 5.49
N PRO A 498 -14.42 -3.11 4.94
CA PRO A 498 -14.24 -3.02 3.49
C PRO A 498 -14.14 -4.39 2.80
N LEU A 499 -13.86 -5.46 3.55
CA LEU A 499 -13.77 -6.83 3.03
C LEU A 499 -15.11 -7.57 3.02
N ALA A 500 -16.18 -7.00 3.58
CA ALA A 500 -17.49 -7.63 3.68
C ALA A 500 -18.12 -7.96 2.31
N ALA A 501 -17.80 -7.17 1.28
CA ALA A 501 -18.24 -7.42 -0.09
C ALA A 501 -17.54 -8.62 -0.77
N HIS A 502 -16.53 -9.21 -0.11
CA HIS A 502 -15.68 -10.24 -0.68
C HIS A 502 -15.78 -11.55 0.11
N LYS A 503 -15.94 -12.66 -0.60
CA LYS A 503 -15.99 -13.98 0.01
C LYS A 503 -14.58 -14.48 0.31
N THR A 504 -14.06 -14.09 1.47
CA THR A 504 -12.69 -14.39 1.92
C THR A 504 -12.65 -15.53 2.92
N THR A 505 -11.48 -16.13 3.15
CA THR A 505 -11.25 -17.10 4.24
C THR A 505 -11.22 -16.49 5.64
N LEU A 506 -11.38 -15.16 5.79
CA LEU A 506 -11.50 -14.48 7.08
C LEU A 506 -12.88 -14.72 7.71
N ARG A 507 -13.09 -15.95 8.18
CA ARG A 507 -14.41 -16.42 8.62
C ARG A 507 -14.49 -16.85 10.07
N ALA A 508 -13.49 -16.53 10.90
CA ALA A 508 -13.44 -16.95 12.30
C ALA A 508 -14.75 -16.67 13.07
N ARG A 509 -15.32 -15.47 12.93
CA ARG A 509 -16.60 -15.08 13.57
C ARG A 509 -17.78 -15.90 13.02
N TYR A 510 -17.88 -16.01 11.69
CA TYR A 510 -18.93 -16.78 11.03
C TYR A 510 -18.86 -18.27 11.37
N ASP A 511 -17.66 -18.85 11.38
CA ASP A 511 -17.44 -20.26 11.69
C ASP A 511 -17.70 -20.55 13.17
N ALA A 512 -17.40 -19.60 14.08
CA ALA A 512 -17.78 -19.70 15.49
C ALA A 512 -19.31 -19.68 15.67
N GLY A 513 -20.01 -18.76 15.00
CA GLY A 513 -21.47 -18.73 15.02
C GLY A 513 -22.09 -19.97 14.39
N LEU A 514 -21.50 -20.53 13.34
CA LEU A 514 -21.98 -21.77 12.73
C LEU A 514 -21.80 -22.97 13.65
N ARG A 515 -20.64 -23.14 14.29
CA ARG A 515 -20.42 -24.20 15.28
C ARG A 515 -21.42 -24.14 16.42
N GLU A 516 -21.72 -22.93 16.90
CA GLU A 516 -22.70 -22.74 17.97
C GLU A 516 -24.14 -23.02 17.49
N ALA A 517 -24.48 -22.67 16.26
CA ALA A 517 -25.76 -23.06 15.67
C ALA A 517 -25.89 -24.59 15.61
N GLU A 518 -24.87 -25.27 15.09
CA GLU A 518 -24.85 -26.73 14.98
C GLU A 518 -24.97 -27.42 16.35
N ARG A 519 -24.29 -26.90 17.38
CA ARG A 519 -24.40 -27.39 18.77
C ARG A 519 -25.82 -27.34 19.32
N LEU A 520 -26.60 -26.34 18.90
CA LEU A 520 -27.99 -26.12 19.30
C LEU A 520 -29.01 -26.72 18.33
N GLY A 521 -28.57 -27.53 17.36
CA GLY A 521 -29.45 -28.11 16.34
C GLY A 521 -30.00 -27.10 15.32
N ALA A 522 -29.46 -25.87 15.30
CA ALA A 522 -29.83 -24.84 14.33
C ALA A 522 -29.00 -24.96 13.03
N PHE A 523 -29.61 -24.56 11.92
CA PHE A 523 -29.00 -24.59 10.59
C PHE A 523 -27.99 -23.47 10.37
N ASP A 524 -28.23 -22.26 10.90
CA ASP A 524 -27.35 -21.12 10.73
C ASP A 524 -27.50 -20.10 11.88
N SER A 525 -26.51 -19.23 12.01
CA SER A 525 -26.55 -18.08 12.92
C SER A 525 -26.70 -16.79 12.11
N LEU A 526 -27.70 -15.98 12.41
CA LEU A 526 -27.90 -14.63 11.88
C LEU A 526 -27.03 -13.64 12.65
N PHE A 527 -26.25 -12.87 11.90
CA PHE A 527 -25.35 -11.85 12.42
C PHE A 527 -25.96 -10.46 12.29
N PHE A 528 -25.70 -9.64 13.30
CA PHE A 528 -26.05 -8.23 13.33
C PHE A 528 -24.77 -7.39 13.39
N SER A 529 -24.81 -6.20 12.81
CA SER A 529 -23.75 -5.22 12.91
C SER A 529 -23.66 -4.63 14.33
N GLU A 530 -22.57 -3.95 14.65
CA GLU A 530 -22.40 -3.23 15.92
C GLU A 530 -23.52 -2.23 16.17
N SER A 531 -23.97 -1.53 15.10
CA SER A 531 -25.15 -0.65 15.10
C SER A 531 -26.50 -1.38 15.18
N GLY A 532 -26.53 -2.72 15.23
CA GLY A 532 -27.76 -3.50 15.43
C GLY A 532 -28.58 -3.77 14.16
N TRP A 533 -27.98 -3.65 12.98
CA TRP A 533 -28.63 -3.99 11.71
C TRP A 533 -28.38 -5.45 11.35
N LEU A 534 -29.40 -6.15 10.86
CA LEU A 534 -29.28 -7.51 10.34
C LEU A 534 -28.38 -7.49 9.11
N VAL A 535 -27.39 -8.38 9.06
CA VAL A 535 -26.41 -8.44 7.96
C VAL A 535 -26.64 -9.69 7.10
N GLU A 536 -26.37 -10.87 7.63
CA GLU A 536 -26.50 -12.16 6.94
C GLU A 536 -26.39 -13.32 7.92
N GLY A 537 -26.51 -14.55 7.42
CA GLY A 537 -26.18 -15.77 8.15
C GLY A 537 -24.71 -16.18 8.02
N GLY A 538 -24.25 -17.13 8.83
CA GLY A 538 -22.90 -17.71 8.77
C GLY A 538 -22.54 -18.34 7.42
N ARG A 539 -23.54 -18.90 6.73
CA ARG A 539 -23.37 -19.52 5.40
C ARG A 539 -24.46 -19.15 4.40
N SER A 540 -25.33 -18.21 4.73
CA SER A 540 -26.52 -17.89 3.95
C SER A 540 -26.82 -16.40 3.93
N SER A 541 -27.47 -15.93 2.86
CA SER A 541 -28.11 -14.62 2.83
C SER A 541 -29.54 -14.75 3.37
N VAL A 542 -30.01 -13.75 4.09
CA VAL A 542 -31.33 -13.74 4.75
C VAL A 542 -32.32 -12.83 4.02
N PHE A 543 -33.57 -13.27 3.95
CA PHE A 543 -34.70 -12.48 3.47
C PHE A 543 -35.83 -12.53 4.49
N VAL A 544 -36.47 -11.38 4.69
CA VAL A 544 -37.53 -11.15 5.67
C VAL A 544 -38.75 -10.62 4.94
N LYS A 545 -39.91 -11.26 5.12
CA LYS A 545 -41.17 -10.82 4.53
C LYS A 545 -41.89 -9.85 5.45
N LEU A 546 -42.09 -8.62 4.99
CA LEU A 546 -42.80 -7.56 5.71
C LEU A 546 -43.87 -6.98 4.81
N GLN A 547 -45.10 -6.88 5.33
CA GLN A 547 -46.23 -6.28 4.60
C GLN A 547 -46.40 -6.89 3.19
N GLY A 548 -46.29 -8.21 3.08
CA GLY A 548 -46.44 -8.96 1.83
C GLY A 548 -45.21 -8.98 0.93
N ARG A 549 -44.14 -8.22 1.23
CA ARG A 549 -42.95 -8.08 0.37
C ARG A 549 -41.68 -8.62 1.02
N TRP A 550 -40.80 -9.22 0.21
CA TRP A 550 -39.49 -9.70 0.63
C TRP A 550 -38.43 -8.60 0.64
N TYR A 551 -37.67 -8.55 1.73
CA TYR A 551 -36.55 -7.66 1.92
C TYR A 551 -35.28 -8.41 2.32
N THR A 552 -34.11 -7.98 1.85
CA THR A 552 -32.81 -8.49 2.29
C THR A 552 -31.91 -7.32 2.71
N PRO A 553 -30.98 -7.50 3.66
CA PRO A 553 -30.04 -6.44 4.02
C PRO A 553 -29.22 -5.93 2.83
N PRO A 554 -28.98 -4.62 2.71
CA PRO A 554 -28.17 -4.04 1.63
C PRO A 554 -26.69 -4.39 1.81
N LEU A 555 -25.93 -4.39 0.70
CA LEU A 555 -24.47 -4.61 0.76
C LEU A 555 -23.75 -3.53 1.60
N ALA A 556 -24.32 -2.32 1.66
CA ALA A 556 -23.80 -1.21 2.47
C ALA A 556 -23.84 -1.49 3.99
N ASP A 557 -24.68 -2.43 4.46
CA ASP A 557 -24.73 -2.88 5.85
C ASP A 557 -23.75 -4.06 6.12
N GLY A 558 -22.90 -4.41 5.15
CA GLY A 558 -21.89 -5.46 5.29
C GLY A 558 -22.34 -6.85 4.82
N ALA A 559 -23.49 -6.96 4.13
CA ALA A 559 -23.94 -8.22 3.56
C ALA A 559 -23.05 -8.65 2.39
N LEU A 560 -22.74 -9.94 2.29
CA LEU A 560 -22.01 -10.49 1.15
C LEU A 560 -22.91 -10.48 -0.09
N PRO A 561 -22.39 -10.15 -1.29
CA PRO A 561 -23.11 -10.33 -2.56
C PRO A 561 -23.24 -11.83 -2.90
N GLY A 562 -24.14 -12.52 -2.20
CA GLY A 562 -24.47 -13.93 -2.39
C GLY A 562 -24.93 -14.23 -3.82
N VAL A 563 -24.49 -15.36 -4.42
CA VAL A 563 -24.95 -15.75 -5.77
C VAL A 563 -26.45 -15.99 -5.80
N MET A 564 -26.99 -16.81 -4.88
CA MET A 564 -28.43 -17.07 -4.81
C MET A 564 -29.22 -15.82 -4.40
N ARG A 565 -28.64 -14.95 -3.56
CA ARG A 565 -29.22 -13.63 -3.24
C ARG A 565 -29.40 -12.79 -4.51
N ALA A 566 -28.38 -12.72 -5.37
CA ALA A 566 -28.46 -11.99 -6.63
C ALA A 566 -29.52 -12.59 -7.57
N VAL A 567 -29.60 -13.93 -7.67
CA VAL A 567 -30.65 -14.61 -8.45
C VAL A 567 -32.05 -14.19 -8.00
N LEU A 568 -32.30 -14.12 -6.69
CA LEU A 568 -33.60 -13.73 -6.13
C LEU A 568 -33.91 -12.23 -6.29
N LEU A 569 -32.90 -11.37 -6.25
CA LEU A 569 -33.07 -9.93 -6.48
C LEU A 569 -33.34 -9.62 -7.96
N ASP A 570 -32.77 -10.41 -8.87
CA ASP A 570 -32.99 -10.29 -10.32
C ASP A 570 -34.35 -10.87 -10.75
N ASP A 571 -34.97 -11.71 -9.93
CA ASP A 571 -36.28 -12.30 -10.21
C ASP A 571 -37.42 -11.29 -9.93
N ALA A 572 -37.95 -10.71 -11.00
CA ALA A 572 -39.05 -9.76 -10.95
C ALA A 572 -40.34 -10.35 -10.36
N ALA A 573 -40.58 -11.66 -10.53
CA ALA A 573 -41.74 -12.34 -9.96
C ALA A 573 -41.59 -12.54 -8.45
N PHE A 574 -40.35 -12.78 -7.98
CA PHE A 574 -40.04 -12.82 -6.55
C PHE A 574 -40.14 -11.42 -5.90
N GLY A 575 -39.75 -10.37 -6.63
CA GLY A 575 -40.05 -8.97 -6.29
C GLY A 575 -39.35 -8.42 -5.04
N ALA A 576 -38.25 -9.08 -4.61
CA ALA A 576 -37.49 -8.70 -3.43
C ALA A 576 -36.75 -7.36 -3.60
N ARG A 577 -36.47 -6.68 -2.48
CA ARG A 577 -35.70 -5.44 -2.46
C ARG A 577 -34.69 -5.40 -1.33
N GLU A 578 -33.64 -4.61 -1.52
CA GLU A 578 -32.73 -4.29 -0.42
C GLU A 578 -33.38 -3.27 0.53
N ARG A 579 -33.25 -3.50 1.84
CA ARG A 579 -33.70 -2.58 2.89
C ARG A 579 -32.91 -2.87 4.17
N ARG A 580 -32.51 -1.84 4.93
CA ARG A 580 -31.92 -2.03 6.25
C ARG A 580 -32.96 -2.69 7.17
N LEU A 581 -32.58 -3.80 7.81
CA LEU A 581 -33.48 -4.60 8.64
C LEU A 581 -32.98 -4.60 10.08
N SER A 582 -33.86 -4.34 11.03
CA SER A 582 -33.57 -4.37 12.46
C SER A 582 -34.00 -5.70 13.09
N ARG A 583 -33.62 -5.92 14.35
CA ARG A 583 -34.13 -7.06 15.12
C ARG A 583 -35.66 -7.05 15.25
N GLY A 584 -36.25 -5.87 15.47
CA GLY A 584 -37.71 -5.74 15.55
C GLY A 584 -38.42 -6.01 14.21
N ASP A 585 -37.75 -5.79 13.08
CA ASP A 585 -38.29 -6.22 11.78
C ASP A 585 -38.33 -7.74 11.66
N LEU A 586 -37.29 -8.42 12.16
CA LEU A 586 -37.22 -9.87 12.17
C LEU A 586 -38.30 -10.49 13.09
N GLU A 587 -38.59 -9.87 14.23
CA GLU A 587 -39.66 -10.30 15.15
C GLU A 587 -41.07 -10.10 14.56
N ARG A 588 -41.27 -9.08 13.72
CA ARG A 588 -42.54 -8.81 13.03
C ARG A 588 -42.66 -9.51 11.67
N ALA A 589 -41.69 -10.34 11.31
CA ALA A 589 -41.64 -10.98 10.02
C ALA A 589 -42.85 -11.89 9.80
N GLN A 590 -43.50 -11.76 8.65
CA GLN A 590 -44.57 -12.69 8.24
C GLN A 590 -43.99 -14.04 7.83
N ALA A 591 -42.74 -14.04 7.34
CA ALA A 591 -41.96 -15.21 7.00
C ALA A 591 -40.47 -14.82 6.96
N VAL A 592 -39.60 -15.76 7.29
CA VAL A 592 -38.15 -15.63 7.12
C VAL A 592 -37.69 -16.74 6.19
N MET A 593 -36.73 -16.45 5.34
CA MET A 593 -36.05 -17.45 4.55
C MET A 593 -34.56 -17.15 4.48
N VAL A 594 -33.77 -18.20 4.28
CA VAL A 594 -32.34 -18.08 3.99
C VAL A 594 -32.04 -18.72 2.65
N CYS A 595 -31.00 -18.25 1.99
CA CYS A 595 -30.61 -18.79 0.70
C CYS A 595 -29.09 -18.91 0.56
N ASN A 596 -28.65 -19.90 -0.21
CA ASN A 596 -27.29 -20.01 -0.69
C ASN A 596 -27.25 -20.82 -1.99
N ALA A 597 -26.14 -20.76 -2.72
CA ALA A 597 -26.03 -21.45 -4.02
C ALA A 597 -25.95 -22.97 -3.92
N LEU A 598 -25.71 -23.54 -2.73
CA LEU A 598 -25.68 -24.99 -2.53
C LEU A 598 -27.08 -25.59 -2.34
N ARG A 599 -27.98 -24.85 -1.68
CA ARG A 599 -29.28 -25.37 -1.23
C ARG A 599 -30.48 -24.60 -1.76
N GLY A 600 -30.27 -23.56 -2.55
CA GLY A 600 -31.34 -22.71 -3.07
C GLY A 600 -31.99 -21.89 -1.96
N VAL A 601 -33.32 -21.86 -1.94
CA VAL A 601 -34.15 -21.13 -0.97
C VAL A 601 -34.65 -22.09 0.10
N LEU A 602 -34.49 -21.71 1.36
CA LEU A 602 -34.93 -22.50 2.51
C LEU A 602 -35.85 -21.64 3.39
N PRO A 603 -37.13 -22.00 3.55
CA PRO A 603 -37.99 -21.44 4.58
C PRO A 603 -37.34 -21.59 5.95
N ALA A 604 -37.47 -20.59 6.82
CA ALA A 604 -36.76 -20.58 8.08
C ALA A 604 -37.58 -20.01 9.23
N ARG A 605 -37.38 -20.57 10.42
CA ARG A 605 -37.90 -20.07 11.69
C ARG A 605 -36.79 -19.70 12.65
N LEU A 606 -37.05 -18.77 13.55
CA LEU A 606 -36.11 -18.43 14.63
C LEU A 606 -36.28 -19.39 15.80
N LEU A 607 -35.16 -19.78 16.39
CA LEU A 607 -35.11 -20.44 17.68
C LEU A 607 -35.55 -19.44 18.76
N HIS A 608 -36.64 -19.75 19.47
CA HIS A 608 -37.11 -18.96 20.60
C HIS A 608 -36.38 -19.38 21.88
N THR A 609 -36.19 -18.44 22.81
CA THR A 609 -35.42 -18.63 24.05
C THR A 609 -35.94 -19.79 24.91
N ASP A 610 -37.21 -20.15 24.77
CA ASP A 610 -37.88 -21.23 25.52
C ASP A 610 -37.58 -22.64 24.98
N GLU A 611 -36.90 -22.77 23.82
CA GLU A 611 -36.57 -24.05 23.17
C GLU A 611 -35.17 -24.59 23.53
N VAL A 612 -34.43 -23.93 24.44
CA VAL A 612 -33.02 -24.25 24.79
C VAL A 612 -32.90 -25.13 26.05
N THR A 613 -34.01 -25.75 26.50
CA THR A 613 -34.04 -26.54 27.74
C THR A 613 -33.55 -27.98 27.56
#